data_AF-A0A2R7UR77-F1
#
_entry.id   AF-A0A2R7UR77-F1
#
_cell.length_a   1.000
_cell.length_b   1.000
_cell.length_c   1.000
_cell.angle_alpha   90.00
_cell.angle_beta   90.00
_cell.angle_gamma   90.00
#
_symmetry.space_group_name_H-M   'P 1'
#
loop_
_entity.id
_entity.type
_entity.pdbx_description
1 polymer ?
#
loop_
_entity_poly.entity_id
_entity_poly.type
_entity_poly.pdbx_seq_one_letter_code
_entity_poly.pdbx_strand_id
1 'polypeptide(L)'
;MTAIHDQAMHYIYQQVLERLLSHMSQAQRASLQLLIQRLLVAAGGPEYIGTYRLLVLQGNDRCSTRLLAMLRAAQLSIALRAPLTFQLRVLVVSLPVADSATLECHERSFNALFLQDDPRVQLQMIKGREVVPFSRHAPAAPDNWLLPRDAMLMFGHLVEAGPEALLGSRLHLELAAGVGFALQAHSPADVFVTAIPACQRRRYLAWARRSLRLAGEHGPHVLHQCLATLAQGLSRLHGSIGLPPGALSEPTSVGVPQSTPVRLIAIDDLMPPLLEEQQLDLMLGCRVEGGQDAWQLAAFVEPLAPVQLRELHARSLEPQASRPALRLAGQPGAKKRRDVHQLQFGKAYGINQIQQVCLLFSPFARQGKNLERFLQCWHADMLVALPYLHRALQGKPCPDAVKNWLVNTSGLPLGQLRLIYGGGLPLACWRLMSHLARRDVQLRLLPRRLAGRRRGHAGPP
;
A
#
# COMPACT_ATOMS: atom_id res chain seq x y z
N MET A 1 23.50 -28.35 -17.09
CA MET A 1 23.43 -28.78 -15.67
C MET A 1 23.77 -30.26 -15.63
N THR A 2 24.61 -30.71 -14.69
CA THR A 2 25.06 -32.11 -14.62
C THR A 2 23.97 -32.97 -13.96
N ALA A 3 23.80 -34.24 -14.36
CA ALA A 3 22.80 -35.14 -13.78
C ALA A 3 22.88 -35.23 -12.24
N ILE A 4 24.08 -35.04 -11.67
CA ILE A 4 24.35 -34.98 -10.23
C ILE A 4 23.70 -33.74 -9.59
N HIS A 5 23.72 -32.58 -10.26
CA HIS A 5 23.06 -31.37 -9.78
C HIS A 5 21.55 -31.57 -9.72
N ASP A 6 20.95 -32.13 -10.78
CA ASP A 6 19.51 -32.34 -10.85
C ASP A 6 19.03 -33.34 -9.78
N GLN A 7 19.81 -34.39 -9.52
CA GLN A 7 19.53 -35.37 -8.46
C GLN A 7 19.66 -34.75 -7.06
N ALA A 8 20.67 -33.92 -6.81
CA ALA A 8 20.83 -33.20 -5.55
C ALA A 8 19.66 -32.22 -5.30
N MET A 9 19.24 -31.48 -6.34
CA MET A 9 18.11 -30.57 -6.26
C MET A 9 16.80 -31.32 -5.96
N HIS A 10 16.58 -32.48 -6.58
CA HIS A 10 15.41 -33.31 -6.30
C HIS A 10 15.35 -33.76 -4.83
N TYR A 11 16.49 -34.13 -4.24
CA TYR A 11 16.57 -34.51 -2.84
C TYR A 11 16.28 -33.31 -1.91
N ILE A 12 16.81 -32.12 -2.21
CA ILE A 12 16.49 -30.90 -1.45
C ILE A 12 14.99 -30.60 -1.51
N TYR A 13 14.37 -30.73 -2.69
CA TYR A 13 12.93 -30.54 -2.85
C TYR A 13 12.10 -31.51 -2.02
N GLN A 14 12.51 -32.79 -1.93
CA GLN A 14 11.87 -33.78 -1.06
C GLN A 14 11.98 -33.39 0.41
N GLN A 15 13.17 -33.02 0.88
CA GLN A 15 13.39 -32.59 2.27
C GLN A 15 12.56 -31.37 2.64
N VAL A 16 12.45 -30.39 1.74
CA VAL A 16 11.63 -29.18 1.96
C VAL A 16 10.15 -29.55 2.06
N LEU A 17 9.67 -30.45 1.20
CA LEU A 17 8.28 -30.92 1.25
C LEU A 17 8.00 -31.71 2.53
N GLU A 18 8.87 -32.64 2.92
CA GLU A 18 8.75 -33.39 4.17
C GLU A 18 8.68 -32.47 5.37
N ARG A 19 9.57 -31.46 5.42
CA ARG A 19 9.56 -30.44 6.47
C ARG A 19 8.27 -29.62 6.47
N LEU A 20 7.73 -29.26 5.31
CA LEU A 20 6.44 -28.56 5.23
C LEU A 20 5.32 -29.44 5.78
N LEU A 21 5.22 -30.68 5.31
CA LEU A 21 4.16 -31.60 5.70
C LEU A 21 4.25 -31.96 7.19
N SER A 22 5.46 -32.08 7.76
CA SER A 22 5.65 -32.40 9.18
C SER A 22 5.12 -31.30 10.12
N HIS A 23 5.10 -30.05 9.65
CA HIS A 23 4.57 -28.89 10.39
C HIS A 23 3.13 -28.53 10.01
N MET A 24 2.51 -29.33 9.12
CA MET A 24 1.10 -29.17 8.75
C MET A 24 0.22 -30.18 9.48
N SER A 25 -0.89 -29.72 10.05
CA SER A 25 -1.92 -30.62 10.58
C SER A 25 -2.67 -31.37 9.49
N GLN A 26 -3.46 -32.36 9.91
CA GLN A 26 -4.30 -33.14 9.00
C GLN A 26 -5.27 -32.23 8.20
N ALA A 27 -5.86 -31.22 8.83
CA ALA A 27 -6.77 -30.29 8.16
C ALA A 27 -6.04 -29.42 7.11
N GLN A 28 -4.81 -28.99 7.41
CA GLN A 28 -3.97 -28.26 6.45
C GLN A 28 -3.54 -29.15 5.28
N ARG A 29 -3.17 -30.41 5.54
CA ARG A 29 -2.85 -31.38 4.49
C ARG A 29 -4.06 -31.70 3.61
N ALA A 30 -5.26 -31.76 4.17
CA ALA A 30 -6.50 -31.90 3.38
C ALA A 30 -6.72 -30.67 2.48
N SER A 31 -6.53 -29.47 3.02
CA SER A 31 -6.60 -28.21 2.27
C SER A 31 -5.57 -28.14 1.14
N LEU A 32 -4.36 -28.67 1.37
CA LEU A 32 -3.32 -28.82 0.36
C LEU A 32 -3.78 -29.70 -0.80
N GLN A 33 -4.42 -30.85 -0.53
CA GLN A 33 -4.93 -31.73 -1.59
C GLN A 33 -6.01 -31.04 -2.42
N LEU A 34 -6.94 -30.33 -1.78
CA LEU A 34 -7.97 -29.54 -2.46
C LEU A 34 -7.35 -28.43 -3.33
N LEU A 35 -6.28 -27.78 -2.87
CA LEU A 35 -5.56 -26.79 -3.66
C LEU A 35 -4.90 -27.43 -4.88
N ILE A 36 -4.20 -28.56 -4.72
CA ILE A 36 -3.56 -29.28 -5.83
C ILE A 36 -4.62 -29.63 -6.89
N GLN A 37 -5.74 -30.21 -6.49
CA GLN A 37 -6.85 -30.52 -7.41
C GLN A 37 -7.36 -29.28 -8.14
N ARG A 38 -7.60 -28.18 -7.41
CA ARG A 38 -8.08 -26.91 -7.97
C ARG A 38 -7.10 -26.33 -9.00
N LEU A 39 -5.80 -26.42 -8.73
CA LEU A 39 -4.75 -25.95 -9.65
C LEU A 39 -4.67 -26.81 -10.91
N LEU A 40 -4.71 -28.14 -10.77
CA LEU A 40 -4.70 -29.06 -11.91
C LEU A 40 -5.92 -28.85 -12.83
N VAL A 41 -7.11 -28.72 -12.24
CA VAL A 41 -8.34 -28.45 -13.00
C VAL A 41 -8.27 -27.09 -13.71
N ALA A 42 -7.77 -26.04 -13.04
CA ALA A 42 -7.66 -24.72 -13.63
C ALA A 42 -6.62 -24.63 -14.77
N ALA A 43 -5.56 -25.45 -14.69
CA ALA A 43 -4.57 -25.62 -15.74
C ALA A 43 -5.11 -26.38 -16.96
N GLY A 44 -6.21 -27.12 -16.82
CA GLY A 44 -6.78 -27.96 -17.87
C GLY A 44 -6.37 -29.43 -17.80
N GLY A 45 -5.74 -29.85 -16.70
CA GLY A 45 -5.23 -31.21 -16.49
C GLY A 45 -3.77 -31.25 -16.02
N PRO A 46 -3.29 -32.40 -15.53
CA PRO A 46 -1.89 -32.57 -15.16
C PRO A 46 -0.92 -32.44 -16.35
N GLU A 47 -1.38 -32.64 -17.58
CA GLU A 47 -0.57 -32.52 -18.80
C GLU A 47 -0.20 -31.06 -19.09
N TYR A 48 -1.07 -30.12 -18.70
CA TYR A 48 -0.93 -28.68 -18.96
C TYR A 48 -0.32 -27.91 -17.78
N ILE A 49 -0.10 -28.56 -16.63
CA ILE A 49 0.40 -27.88 -15.42
C ILE A 49 1.80 -27.30 -15.62
N GLY A 50 2.63 -27.90 -16.49
CA GLY A 50 4.00 -27.46 -16.74
C GLY A 50 4.12 -26.10 -17.41
N THR A 51 3.10 -25.67 -18.15
CA THR A 51 3.05 -24.35 -18.80
C THR A 51 2.31 -23.30 -17.97
N TYR A 52 1.69 -23.70 -16.86
CA TYR A 52 0.79 -22.85 -16.09
C TYR A 52 1.58 -21.86 -15.22
N ARG A 53 1.25 -20.56 -15.31
CA ARG A 53 1.96 -19.47 -14.62
C ARG A 53 1.09 -18.86 -13.54
N LEU A 54 1.46 -19.10 -12.29
CA LEU A 54 0.81 -18.55 -11.11
C LEU A 54 1.48 -17.25 -10.68
N LEU A 55 0.66 -16.24 -10.39
CA LEU A 55 1.08 -15.02 -9.69
C LEU A 55 0.45 -14.99 -8.30
N VAL A 56 1.27 -14.72 -7.29
CA VAL A 56 0.83 -14.49 -5.90
C VAL A 56 1.46 -13.21 -5.35
N LEU A 57 0.68 -12.44 -4.58
CA LEU A 57 1.22 -11.29 -3.85
C LEU A 57 1.66 -11.73 -2.45
N GLN A 58 2.89 -11.42 -2.10
CA GLN A 58 3.43 -11.59 -0.76
C GLN A 58 3.36 -10.25 -0.01
N GLY A 59 2.56 -10.20 1.04
CA GLY A 59 2.41 -9.04 1.93
C GLY A 59 3.06 -9.30 3.29
N ASN A 60 2.90 -8.37 4.23
CA ASN A 60 3.53 -8.36 5.55
C ASN A 60 2.70 -9.07 6.63
N ASP A 61 1.88 -10.04 6.25
CA ASP A 61 0.97 -10.76 7.13
C ASP A 61 1.20 -12.26 7.10
N ARG A 62 0.70 -12.96 8.13
CA ARG A 62 0.82 -14.42 8.22
C ARG A 62 0.05 -15.12 7.11
N CYS A 63 -1.08 -14.54 6.68
CA CYS A 63 -1.94 -15.16 5.70
C CYS A 63 -1.25 -15.28 4.32
N SER A 64 -0.60 -14.23 3.83
CA SER A 64 0.15 -14.31 2.57
C SER A 64 1.33 -15.29 2.65
N THR A 65 2.07 -15.30 3.77
CA THR A 65 3.16 -16.27 3.98
C THR A 65 2.69 -17.72 4.03
N ARG A 66 1.55 -17.99 4.70
CA ARG A 66 0.94 -19.33 4.74
C ARG A 66 0.39 -19.76 3.38
N LEU A 67 -0.22 -18.84 2.63
CA LEU A 67 -0.62 -19.06 1.23
C LEU A 67 0.60 -19.45 0.38
N LEU A 68 1.72 -18.74 0.51
CA LEU A 68 2.94 -19.04 -0.21
C LEU A 68 3.50 -20.42 0.17
N ALA A 69 3.51 -20.77 1.46
CA ALA A 69 3.92 -22.09 1.92
C ALA A 69 3.02 -23.20 1.37
N MET A 70 1.71 -22.98 1.30
CA MET A 70 0.74 -23.92 0.73
C MET A 70 0.94 -24.11 -0.77
N LEU A 71 1.18 -23.01 -1.52
CA LEU A 71 1.53 -23.07 -2.95
C LEU A 71 2.86 -23.81 -3.18
N ARG A 72 3.86 -23.59 -2.32
CA ARG A 72 5.13 -24.30 -2.40
C ARG A 72 4.96 -25.79 -2.13
N ALA A 73 4.21 -26.16 -1.10
CA ALA A 73 3.89 -27.56 -0.81
C ALA A 73 3.14 -28.22 -1.98
N ALA A 74 2.22 -27.49 -2.63
CA ALA A 74 1.50 -27.98 -3.81
C ALA A 74 2.47 -28.21 -4.99
N GLN A 75 3.33 -27.23 -5.27
CA GLN A 75 4.33 -27.32 -6.34
C GLN A 75 5.24 -28.53 -6.14
N LEU A 76 5.77 -28.72 -4.94
CA LEU A 76 6.66 -29.84 -4.62
C LEU A 76 5.93 -31.19 -4.63
N SER A 77 4.68 -31.24 -4.15
CA SER A 77 3.85 -32.46 -4.18
C SER A 77 3.55 -32.92 -5.61
N ILE A 78 3.29 -31.99 -6.54
CA ILE A 78 3.10 -32.31 -7.95
C ILE A 78 4.42 -32.79 -8.57
N ALA A 79 5.54 -32.17 -8.20
CA ALA A 79 6.87 -32.54 -8.72
C ALA A 79 7.31 -33.96 -8.35
N LEU A 80 6.76 -34.55 -7.29
CA LEU A 80 6.99 -35.97 -6.95
C LEU A 80 6.29 -36.94 -7.91
N ARG A 81 5.23 -36.49 -8.59
CA ARG A 81 4.34 -37.33 -9.40
C ARG A 81 4.42 -37.02 -10.89
N ALA A 82 4.99 -35.88 -11.26
CA ALA A 82 5.09 -35.40 -12.63
C ALA A 82 6.45 -34.71 -12.87
N PRO A 83 7.00 -34.83 -14.10
CA PRO A 83 8.30 -34.23 -14.43
C PRO A 83 8.26 -32.70 -14.52
N LEU A 84 7.08 -32.12 -14.74
CA LEU A 84 6.87 -30.68 -14.86
C LEU A 84 5.85 -30.20 -13.83
N THR A 85 6.03 -28.96 -13.37
CA THR A 85 5.09 -28.27 -12.48
C THR A 85 4.92 -26.82 -12.92
N PHE A 86 3.90 -26.17 -12.37
CA PHE A 86 3.61 -24.78 -12.68
C PHE A 86 4.77 -23.84 -12.29
N GLN A 87 4.87 -22.72 -13.01
CA GLN A 87 5.78 -21.63 -12.71
C GLN A 87 5.14 -20.72 -11.67
N LEU A 88 5.86 -20.43 -10.58
CA LEU A 88 5.38 -19.60 -9.47
C LEU A 88 6.08 -18.25 -9.47
N ARG A 89 5.33 -17.19 -9.73
CA ARG A 89 5.81 -15.81 -9.62
C ARG A 89 5.31 -15.21 -8.31
N VAL A 90 6.24 -14.89 -7.42
CA VAL A 90 5.97 -14.26 -6.12
C VAL A 90 6.32 -12.78 -6.23
N LEU A 91 5.32 -11.93 -6.01
CA LEU A 91 5.50 -10.48 -6.04
C LEU A 91 5.38 -9.92 -4.62
N VAL A 92 6.51 -9.53 -4.03
CA VAL A 92 6.57 -8.88 -2.72
C VAL A 92 6.05 -7.45 -2.84
N VAL A 93 5.10 -7.11 -1.99
CA VAL A 93 4.51 -5.78 -1.91
C VAL A 93 4.50 -5.30 -0.47
N SER A 94 5.27 -4.23 -0.21
CA SER A 94 5.16 -3.43 1.00
C SER A 94 5.18 -1.95 0.63
N LEU A 95 4.04 -1.29 0.83
CA LEU A 95 3.83 0.11 0.48
C LEU A 95 3.83 1.00 1.74
N PRO A 96 4.36 2.23 1.64
CA PRO A 96 4.97 2.82 0.44
C PRO A 96 6.42 2.36 0.20
N VAL A 97 7.13 1.94 1.24
CA VAL A 97 8.49 1.39 1.18
C VAL A 97 8.60 0.29 2.23
N ALA A 98 9.24 -0.81 1.85
CA ALA A 98 9.55 -1.92 2.75
C ALA A 98 10.66 -1.55 3.75
N ASP A 99 10.47 -1.85 5.04
CA ASP A 99 11.56 -1.77 6.03
C ASP A 99 12.57 -2.91 5.86
N SER A 100 13.81 -2.71 6.34
CA SER A 100 14.84 -3.75 6.36
C SER A 100 14.37 -4.98 7.15
N ALA A 101 13.74 -4.78 8.30
CA ALA A 101 13.25 -5.89 9.12
C ALA A 101 12.15 -6.71 8.41
N THR A 102 11.30 -6.02 7.63
CA THR A 102 10.26 -6.64 6.81
C THR A 102 10.86 -7.45 5.65
N LEU A 103 11.85 -6.90 4.94
CA LEU A 103 12.56 -7.61 3.86
C LEU A 103 13.37 -8.81 4.38
N GLU A 104 14.04 -8.68 5.53
CA GLU A 104 14.72 -9.79 6.21
C GLU A 104 13.75 -10.88 6.64
N CYS A 105 12.51 -10.52 7.01
CA CYS A 105 11.48 -11.50 7.32
C CYS A 105 11.06 -12.29 6.07
N HIS A 106 10.84 -11.59 4.95
CA HIS A 106 10.54 -12.24 3.67
C HIS A 106 11.67 -13.16 3.23
N GLU A 107 12.93 -12.72 3.32
CA GLU A 107 14.10 -13.54 2.99
C GLU A 107 14.16 -14.82 3.84
N ARG A 108 13.94 -14.72 5.16
CA ARG A 108 13.90 -15.89 6.05
C ARG A 108 12.85 -16.91 5.61
N SER A 109 11.63 -16.45 5.29
CA SER A 109 10.56 -17.34 4.82
C SER A 109 10.85 -17.92 3.44
N PHE A 110 11.46 -17.17 2.52
CA PHE A 110 11.84 -17.67 1.20
C PHE A 110 12.96 -18.71 1.28
N ASN A 111 13.90 -18.56 2.20
CA ASN A 111 14.94 -19.53 2.46
C ASN A 111 14.36 -20.81 3.11
N ALA A 112 13.41 -20.67 4.04
CA ALA A 112 12.67 -21.80 4.62
C ALA A 112 11.84 -22.57 3.57
N LEU A 113 11.43 -21.92 2.48
CA LEU A 113 10.69 -22.54 1.39
C LEU A 113 11.56 -22.94 0.19
N PHE A 114 12.87 -22.69 0.28
CA PHE A 114 13.85 -22.93 -0.78
C PHE A 114 13.36 -22.39 -2.14
N LEU A 115 12.99 -21.10 -2.16
CA LEU A 115 12.41 -20.44 -3.33
C LEU A 115 13.44 -19.77 -4.23
N GLN A 116 14.56 -19.27 -3.67
CA GLN A 116 15.55 -18.50 -4.42
C GLN A 116 16.28 -19.35 -5.47
N ASP A 117 16.56 -20.61 -5.11
CA ASP A 117 17.35 -21.54 -5.92
C ASP A 117 16.49 -22.47 -6.80
N ASP A 118 15.16 -22.29 -6.82
CA ASP A 118 14.27 -23.09 -7.66
C ASP A 118 13.97 -22.36 -8.98
N PRO A 119 14.40 -22.88 -10.15
CA PRO A 119 14.22 -22.21 -11.44
C PRO A 119 12.75 -22.07 -11.85
N ARG A 120 11.83 -22.79 -11.19
CA ARG A 120 10.39 -22.70 -11.42
C ARG A 120 9.76 -21.55 -10.63
N VAL A 121 10.53 -20.86 -9.79
CA VAL A 121 10.08 -19.77 -8.94
C VAL A 121 10.75 -18.46 -9.35
N GLN A 122 9.96 -17.41 -9.51
CA GLN A 122 10.45 -16.05 -9.77
C GLN A 122 10.10 -15.17 -8.57
N LEU A 123 11.11 -14.77 -7.81
CA LEU A 123 10.96 -13.84 -6.68
C LEU A 123 11.20 -12.40 -7.13
N GLN A 124 10.16 -11.58 -7.02
CA GLN A 124 10.19 -10.19 -7.46
C GLN A 124 9.60 -9.28 -6.39
N MET A 125 9.86 -7.98 -6.49
CA MET A 125 9.27 -6.95 -5.65
C MET A 125 8.86 -5.73 -6.47
N ILE A 126 7.83 -5.03 -6.00
CA ILE A 126 7.43 -3.74 -6.58
C ILE A 126 8.32 -2.64 -6.00
N LYS A 127 8.90 -1.82 -6.87
CA LYS A 127 9.59 -0.57 -6.51
C LYS A 127 9.01 0.57 -7.34
N GLY A 128 8.10 1.34 -6.74
CA GLY A 128 7.38 2.39 -7.47
C GLY A 128 6.61 1.81 -8.67
N ARG A 129 7.02 2.18 -9.89
CA ARG A 129 6.42 1.70 -11.15
C ARG A 129 7.25 0.63 -11.85
N GLU A 130 8.14 -0.03 -11.13
CA GLU A 130 9.00 -1.09 -11.66
C GLU A 130 8.83 -2.39 -10.87
N VAL A 131 9.09 -3.50 -11.56
CA VAL A 131 9.16 -4.83 -10.96
C VAL A 131 10.57 -5.33 -11.12
N VAL A 132 11.24 -5.51 -9.99
CA VAL A 132 12.64 -5.90 -9.93
C VAL A 132 12.79 -7.24 -9.22
N PRO A 133 13.89 -7.97 -9.41
CA PRO A 133 14.21 -9.14 -8.58
C PRO A 133 14.17 -8.78 -7.09
N PHE A 134 13.67 -9.71 -6.27
CA PHE A 134 13.67 -9.54 -4.83
C PHE A 134 15.11 -9.38 -4.31
N SER A 135 15.32 -8.42 -3.39
CA SER A 135 16.58 -8.25 -2.69
C SER A 135 16.32 -7.72 -1.29
N ARG A 136 16.98 -8.30 -0.29
CA ARG A 136 16.91 -7.84 1.10
C ARG A 136 17.53 -6.45 1.29
N HIS A 137 18.56 -6.13 0.52
CA HIS A 137 19.29 -4.87 0.58
C HIS A 137 18.71 -3.86 -0.40
N ALA A 138 17.37 -3.78 -0.49
CA ALA A 138 16.75 -2.89 -1.44
C ALA A 138 17.26 -1.45 -1.19
N PRO A 139 17.92 -0.80 -2.17
CA PRO A 139 18.38 0.57 -2.00
C PRO A 139 17.20 1.48 -1.68
N ALA A 140 17.47 2.54 -0.91
CA ALA A 140 16.55 3.67 -0.76
C ALA A 140 16.08 4.06 -2.17
N ALA A 141 14.77 4.18 -2.30
CA ALA A 141 14.10 4.04 -3.58
C ALA A 141 14.51 5.15 -4.59
N PRO A 142 14.23 5.00 -5.91
CA PRO A 142 14.83 5.85 -6.95
C PRO A 142 14.38 7.32 -6.84
N ASP A 143 15.23 8.25 -7.29
CA ASP A 143 15.14 9.72 -7.20
C ASP A 143 13.86 10.40 -7.76
N ASN A 144 12.85 9.63 -8.19
CA ASN A 144 11.69 10.13 -8.93
C ASN A 144 10.47 10.42 -8.04
N TRP A 145 10.68 11.19 -6.94
CA TRP A 145 9.66 11.48 -5.94
C TRP A 145 8.64 12.55 -6.31
N LEU A 146 8.98 13.41 -7.27
CA LEU A 146 8.25 14.67 -7.49
C LEU A 146 6.75 14.47 -7.73
N LEU A 147 6.37 13.53 -8.60
CA LEU A 147 4.96 13.27 -8.91
C LEU A 147 4.20 12.59 -7.75
N PRO A 148 4.70 11.50 -7.13
CA PRO A 148 4.08 10.91 -5.94
C PRO A 148 3.97 11.88 -4.75
N ARG A 149 4.97 12.76 -4.59
CA ARG A 149 5.06 13.76 -3.52
C ARG A 149 3.94 14.78 -3.60
N ASP A 150 3.83 15.47 -4.74
CA ASP A 150 2.86 16.56 -4.91
C ASP A 150 1.42 16.02 -4.82
N ALA A 151 1.19 14.83 -5.38
CA ALA A 151 -0.05 14.09 -5.22
C ALA A 151 -0.42 13.81 -3.76
N MET A 152 0.55 13.34 -2.96
CA MET A 152 0.34 13.06 -1.54
C MET A 152 0.04 14.34 -0.74
N LEU A 153 0.84 15.39 -0.97
CA LEU A 153 0.67 16.67 -0.30
C LEU A 153 -0.68 17.32 -0.63
N MET A 154 -1.05 17.32 -1.91
CA MET A 154 -2.35 17.81 -2.37
C MET A 154 -3.50 17.02 -1.72
N PHE A 155 -3.42 15.68 -1.73
CA PHE A 155 -4.44 14.83 -1.15
C PHE A 155 -4.65 15.09 0.35
N GLY A 156 -3.58 15.16 1.14
CA GLY A 156 -3.69 15.37 2.57
C GLY A 156 -4.18 16.77 2.94
N HIS A 157 -3.70 17.81 2.25
CA HIS A 157 -4.15 19.18 2.51
C HIS A 157 -5.61 19.41 2.15
N LEU A 158 -6.14 18.72 1.13
CA LEU A 158 -7.50 18.94 0.65
C LEU A 158 -8.60 18.33 1.51
N VAL A 159 -8.35 17.15 2.10
CA VAL A 159 -9.42 16.35 2.70
C VAL A 159 -9.35 16.26 4.22
N GLU A 160 -8.47 17.06 4.85
CA GLU A 160 -8.15 16.96 6.28
C GLU A 160 -7.86 15.50 6.66
N ALA A 161 -7.09 14.82 5.81
CA ALA A 161 -6.93 13.39 5.87
C ALA A 161 -6.19 13.01 7.16
N GLY A 162 -6.90 12.33 8.06
CA GLY A 162 -6.27 11.69 9.21
C GLY A 162 -5.27 10.62 8.77
N PRO A 163 -4.43 10.13 9.69
CA PRO A 163 -3.39 9.15 9.39
C PRO A 163 -3.95 7.90 8.67
N GLU A 164 -5.15 7.46 9.04
CA GLU A 164 -5.82 6.31 8.40
C GLU A 164 -6.22 6.57 6.94
N ALA A 165 -6.61 7.80 6.62
CA ALA A 165 -7.06 8.19 5.29
C ALA A 165 -5.89 8.37 4.33
N LEU A 166 -4.77 8.92 4.82
CA LEU A 166 -3.54 9.11 4.04
C LEU A 166 -2.98 7.79 3.53
N LEU A 167 -2.95 6.76 4.39
CA LEU A 167 -2.49 5.42 4.04
C LEU A 167 -3.58 4.53 3.42
N GLY A 168 -4.83 4.97 3.42
CA GLY A 168 -5.97 4.18 2.97
C GLY A 168 -6.06 4.05 1.46
N SER A 169 -7.03 4.74 0.85
CA SER A 169 -7.29 4.65 -0.60
C SER A 169 -6.06 4.96 -1.47
N ARG A 170 -5.15 5.83 -1.00
CA ARG A 170 -3.95 6.21 -1.77
C ARG A 170 -3.03 5.02 -2.00
N LEU A 171 -2.74 4.22 -0.97
CA LEU A 171 -1.92 3.03 -1.11
C LEU A 171 -2.62 1.94 -1.93
N HIS A 172 -3.95 1.85 -1.88
CA HIS A 172 -4.69 0.94 -2.77
C HIS A 172 -4.60 1.33 -4.25
N LEU A 173 -4.54 2.62 -4.56
CA LEU A 173 -4.29 3.11 -5.92
C LEU A 173 -2.84 2.83 -6.35
N GLU A 174 -1.88 2.99 -5.44
CA GLU A 174 -0.47 2.67 -5.66
C GLU A 174 -0.24 1.17 -5.88
N LEU A 175 -0.86 0.33 -5.05
CA LEU A 175 -0.92 -1.12 -5.21
C LEU A 175 -1.45 -1.51 -6.60
N ALA A 176 -2.57 -0.91 -7.01
CA ALA A 176 -3.14 -1.18 -8.32
C ALA A 176 -2.21 -0.76 -9.47
N ALA A 177 -1.49 0.35 -9.31
CA ALA A 177 -0.50 0.79 -10.29
C ALA A 177 0.67 -0.20 -10.40
N GLY A 178 1.24 -0.63 -9.27
CA GLY A 178 2.33 -1.59 -9.22
C GLY A 178 1.94 -2.98 -9.73
N VAL A 179 0.78 -3.49 -9.31
CA VAL A 179 0.23 -4.76 -9.81
C VAL A 179 -0.09 -4.66 -11.31
N GLY A 180 -0.67 -3.55 -11.75
CA GLY A 180 -0.96 -3.31 -13.17
C GLY A 180 0.28 -3.33 -14.04
N PHE A 181 1.41 -2.80 -13.55
CA PHE A 181 2.71 -2.90 -14.21
C PHE A 181 3.24 -4.34 -14.19
N ALA A 182 3.13 -5.05 -13.06
CA ALA A 182 3.59 -6.44 -12.95
C ALA A 182 2.86 -7.40 -13.90
N LEU A 183 1.56 -7.17 -14.12
CA LEU A 183 0.74 -7.94 -15.07
C LEU A 183 1.10 -7.66 -16.54
N GLN A 184 1.75 -6.53 -16.84
CA GLN A 184 2.18 -6.15 -18.19
C GLN A 184 3.66 -6.48 -18.46
N ALA A 185 4.44 -6.82 -17.43
CA ALA A 185 5.84 -7.19 -17.58
C ALA A 185 6.01 -8.48 -18.41
N HIS A 186 7.20 -8.65 -19.01
CA HIS A 186 7.65 -9.60 -20.05
C HIS A 186 7.21 -11.09 -19.99
N SER A 187 6.46 -11.53 -18.98
CA SER A 187 5.77 -12.82 -18.96
C SER A 187 4.38 -12.67 -18.32
N PRO A 188 3.28 -12.81 -19.10
CA PRO A 188 1.93 -12.73 -18.56
C PRO A 188 1.66 -13.94 -17.65
N ALA A 189 1.03 -13.69 -16.51
CA ALA A 189 0.53 -14.72 -15.62
C ALA A 189 -0.83 -15.23 -16.11
N ASP A 190 -1.06 -16.54 -16.07
CA ASP A 190 -2.34 -17.13 -16.45
C ASP A 190 -3.38 -16.95 -15.33
N VAL A 191 -2.89 -16.99 -14.08
CA VAL A 191 -3.73 -16.95 -12.89
C VAL A 191 -3.12 -16.15 -11.77
N PHE A 192 -3.98 -15.40 -11.08
CA PHE A 192 -3.69 -14.73 -9.83
C PHE A 192 -4.31 -15.53 -8.67
N VAL A 193 -3.50 -15.97 -7.72
CA VAL A 193 -3.97 -16.71 -6.54
C VAL A 193 -4.06 -15.76 -5.35
N THR A 194 -5.19 -15.78 -4.64
CA THR A 194 -5.40 -14.92 -3.47
C THR A 194 -6.11 -15.62 -2.33
N ALA A 195 -5.70 -15.28 -1.11
CA ALA A 195 -6.38 -15.65 0.13
C ALA A 195 -7.35 -14.56 0.64
N ILE A 196 -7.43 -13.39 -0.03
CA ILE A 196 -8.19 -12.23 0.48
C ILE A 196 -9.67 -12.62 0.60
N PRO A 197 -10.32 -12.50 1.77
CA PRO A 197 -11.68 -13.01 1.94
C PRO A 197 -12.69 -12.39 0.96
N ALA A 198 -13.69 -13.16 0.54
CA ALA A 198 -14.70 -12.73 -0.43
C ALA A 198 -15.39 -11.39 -0.06
N CYS A 199 -15.60 -11.11 1.23
CA CYS A 199 -16.17 -9.83 1.69
C CYS A 199 -15.23 -8.64 1.41
N GLN A 200 -13.91 -8.82 1.57
CA GLN A 200 -12.89 -7.80 1.30
C GLN A 200 -12.68 -7.61 -0.20
N ARG A 201 -12.65 -8.69 -0.99
CA ARG A 201 -12.62 -8.59 -2.46
C ARG A 201 -13.80 -7.80 -3.01
N ARG A 202 -15.03 -8.09 -2.53
CA ARG A 202 -16.25 -7.35 -2.92
C ARG A 202 -16.16 -5.88 -2.51
N ARG A 203 -15.63 -5.57 -1.32
CA ARG A 203 -15.40 -4.21 -0.87
C ARG A 203 -14.40 -3.45 -1.76
N TYR A 204 -13.27 -4.08 -2.08
CA TYR A 204 -12.26 -3.51 -2.98
C TYR A 204 -12.86 -3.21 -4.36
N LEU A 205 -13.58 -4.18 -4.94
CA LEU A 205 -14.25 -4.00 -6.23
C LEU A 205 -15.29 -2.88 -6.22
N ALA A 206 -16.12 -2.81 -5.16
CA ALA A 206 -17.11 -1.75 -5.02
C ALA A 206 -16.46 -0.36 -4.90
N TRP A 207 -15.40 -0.25 -4.10
CA TRP A 207 -14.60 0.97 -3.96
C TRP A 207 -13.94 1.38 -5.27
N ALA A 208 -13.29 0.44 -5.97
CA ALA A 208 -12.60 0.70 -7.23
C ALA A 208 -13.57 1.22 -8.30
N ARG A 209 -14.70 0.53 -8.48
CA ARG A 209 -15.76 0.95 -9.43
C ARG A 209 -16.33 2.32 -9.10
N ARG A 210 -16.54 2.62 -7.81
CA ARG A 210 -17.02 3.94 -7.40
C ARG A 210 -15.98 5.02 -7.68
N SER A 211 -14.70 4.75 -7.45
CA SER A 211 -13.61 5.70 -7.70
C SER A 211 -13.47 6.01 -9.19
N LEU A 212 -13.49 4.99 -10.06
CA LEU A 212 -13.42 5.18 -11.51
C LEU A 212 -14.63 5.98 -12.05
N ARG A 213 -15.86 5.65 -11.60
CA ARG A 213 -17.05 6.44 -11.98
C ARG A 213 -16.99 7.89 -11.54
N LEU A 214 -16.43 8.17 -10.36
CA LEU A 214 -16.27 9.55 -9.88
C LEU A 214 -15.19 10.31 -10.66
N ALA A 215 -14.25 9.60 -11.29
CA ALA A 215 -13.23 10.16 -12.16
C ALA A 215 -13.70 10.37 -13.61
N GLY A 216 -14.96 10.05 -13.93
CA GLY A 216 -15.50 10.18 -15.29
C GLY A 216 -15.10 9.04 -16.25
N GLU A 217 -14.44 8.00 -15.76
CA GLU A 217 -14.18 6.77 -16.53
C GLU A 217 -15.51 6.01 -16.68
N HIS A 218 -16.19 6.25 -17.80
CA HIS A 218 -17.40 5.56 -18.21
C HIS A 218 -17.03 4.48 -19.25
N GLY A 219 -17.44 3.24 -18.99
CA GLY A 219 -17.17 2.12 -19.91
C GLY A 219 -17.89 0.86 -19.44
N PRO A 220 -18.25 -0.04 -20.37
CA PRO A 220 -19.26 -1.08 -20.15
C PRO A 220 -18.74 -2.15 -19.18
N HIS A 221 -19.55 -3.16 -18.93
CA HIS A 221 -19.39 -4.26 -17.96
C HIS A 221 -18.04 -5.04 -17.96
N VAL A 222 -17.02 -4.62 -18.70
CA VAL A 222 -15.66 -5.19 -18.84
C VAL A 222 -14.80 -5.05 -17.58
N LEU A 223 -15.03 -4.03 -16.74
CA LEU A 223 -14.39 -3.94 -15.40
C LEU A 223 -14.81 -5.09 -14.45
N HIS A 224 -15.79 -5.90 -14.84
CA HIS A 224 -16.25 -7.04 -14.03
C HIS A 224 -15.43 -8.31 -14.22
N GLN A 225 -14.65 -8.44 -15.31
CA GLN A 225 -14.12 -9.75 -15.71
C GLN A 225 -12.59 -9.83 -15.75
N CYS A 226 -11.86 -8.70 -15.86
CA CYS A 226 -10.41 -8.72 -15.98
C CYS A 226 -9.70 -7.90 -14.89
N LEU A 227 -8.85 -8.57 -14.12
CA LEU A 227 -7.99 -7.95 -13.09
C LEU A 227 -7.05 -6.90 -13.70
N ALA A 228 -6.48 -7.18 -14.87
CA ALA A 228 -5.53 -6.28 -15.54
C ALA A 228 -6.20 -4.95 -15.93
N THR A 229 -7.40 -4.98 -16.50
CA THR A 229 -8.16 -3.77 -16.87
C THR A 229 -8.52 -2.93 -15.65
N LEU A 230 -8.92 -3.57 -14.54
CA LEU A 230 -9.20 -2.86 -13.29
C LEU A 230 -7.94 -2.19 -12.74
N ALA A 231 -6.81 -2.91 -12.71
CA ALA A 231 -5.54 -2.39 -12.25
C ALA A 231 -5.05 -1.21 -13.12
N GLN A 232 -5.21 -1.29 -14.44
CA GLN A 232 -4.90 -0.20 -15.37
C GLN A 232 -5.76 1.05 -15.13
N GLY A 233 -7.08 0.89 -14.97
CA GLY A 233 -7.97 2.02 -14.67
C GLY A 233 -7.59 2.71 -13.37
N LEU A 234 -7.31 1.94 -12.32
CA LEU A 234 -6.84 2.49 -11.04
C LEU A 234 -5.44 3.10 -11.13
N SER A 235 -4.56 2.59 -12.00
CA SER A 235 -3.24 3.17 -12.27
C SER A 235 -3.34 4.54 -12.97
N ARG A 236 -4.25 4.70 -13.94
CA ARG A 236 -4.55 6.01 -14.54
C ARG A 236 -5.08 6.98 -13.50
N LEU A 237 -6.02 6.51 -12.67
CA LEU A 237 -6.55 7.28 -11.56
C LEU A 237 -5.43 7.70 -10.59
N HIS A 238 -4.54 6.79 -10.20
CA HIS A 238 -3.36 7.07 -9.38
C HIS A 238 -2.50 8.21 -9.96
N GLY A 239 -2.24 8.20 -11.28
CA GLY A 239 -1.44 9.23 -11.95
C GLY A 239 -2.15 10.58 -12.06
N SER A 240 -3.49 10.58 -12.19
CA SER A 240 -4.29 11.80 -12.32
C SER A 240 -4.48 12.56 -11.00
N ILE A 241 -4.47 11.84 -9.87
CA ILE A 241 -4.69 12.41 -8.53
C ILE A 241 -3.40 13.06 -8.06
N GLY A 242 -3.25 14.35 -8.33
CA GLY A 242 -2.06 15.14 -8.00
C GLY A 242 -1.69 16.18 -9.05
N LEU A 243 -2.19 16.02 -10.28
CA LEU A 243 -2.09 17.04 -11.31
C LEU A 243 -2.97 18.26 -10.97
N PRO A 244 -2.55 19.48 -11.34
CA PRO A 244 -3.37 20.68 -11.19
C PRO A 244 -4.74 20.49 -11.87
N PRO A 245 -5.84 20.97 -11.27
CA PRO A 245 -7.16 20.91 -11.89
C PRO A 245 -7.12 21.68 -13.22
N GLY A 246 -7.26 20.96 -14.33
CA GLY A 246 -7.08 21.46 -15.70
C GLY A 246 -6.18 20.59 -16.58
N ALA A 247 -5.34 19.74 -15.97
CA ALA A 247 -4.50 18.75 -16.67
C ALA A 247 -5.09 17.33 -16.66
N LEU A 248 -6.38 17.18 -16.30
CA LEU A 248 -7.13 15.99 -16.65
C LEU A 248 -7.27 16.02 -18.17
N SER A 249 -6.33 15.40 -18.87
CA SER A 249 -6.47 15.16 -20.30
C SER A 249 -7.82 14.49 -20.51
N GLU A 250 -8.55 14.89 -21.56
CA GLU A 250 -9.68 14.11 -22.06
C GLU A 250 -9.26 12.64 -22.11
N PRO A 251 -10.17 11.69 -21.83
CA PRO A 251 -9.83 10.27 -21.85
C PRO A 251 -9.28 9.93 -23.23
N THR A 252 -7.96 9.96 -23.38
CA THR A 252 -7.32 9.42 -24.56
C THR A 252 -7.76 7.98 -24.58
N SER A 253 -8.56 7.64 -25.58
CA SER A 253 -8.86 6.29 -26.02
C SER A 253 -7.56 5.65 -26.52
N VAL A 254 -6.56 5.54 -25.63
CA VAL A 254 -5.44 4.63 -25.84
C VAL A 254 -6.12 3.27 -25.95
N GLY A 255 -6.10 2.72 -27.16
CA GLY A 255 -6.75 1.46 -27.49
C GLY A 255 -6.44 0.47 -26.38
N VAL A 256 -7.49 -0.12 -25.80
CA VAL A 256 -7.36 -1.12 -24.73
C VAL A 256 -6.38 -2.16 -25.25
N PRO A 257 -5.17 -2.28 -24.68
CA PRO A 257 -4.29 -3.36 -25.06
C PRO A 257 -5.10 -4.63 -24.84
N GLN A 258 -5.14 -5.53 -25.81
CA GLN A 258 -5.74 -6.85 -25.64
C GLN A 258 -4.90 -7.62 -24.60
N SER A 259 -5.05 -7.26 -23.34
CA SER A 259 -4.38 -7.92 -22.22
C SER A 259 -5.09 -9.24 -22.00
N THR A 260 -4.33 -10.31 -22.08
CA THR A 260 -4.79 -11.67 -21.78
C THR A 260 -5.51 -11.67 -20.42
N PRO A 261 -6.75 -12.17 -20.33
CA PRO A 261 -7.50 -12.12 -19.09
C PRO A 261 -6.82 -12.98 -18.03
N VAL A 262 -6.33 -12.34 -16.97
CA VAL A 262 -5.74 -13.03 -15.81
C VAL A 262 -6.88 -13.58 -14.96
N ARG A 263 -6.98 -14.91 -14.86
CA ARG A 263 -8.01 -15.58 -14.05
C ARG A 263 -7.70 -15.40 -12.56
N LEU A 264 -8.73 -15.34 -11.73
CA LEU A 264 -8.59 -15.25 -10.28
C LEU A 264 -8.95 -16.60 -9.64
N ILE A 265 -7.99 -17.23 -8.95
CA ILE A 265 -8.27 -18.35 -8.06
C ILE A 265 -8.28 -17.83 -6.63
N ALA A 266 -9.47 -17.76 -6.06
CA ALA A 266 -9.66 -17.52 -4.65
C ALA A 266 -9.46 -18.83 -3.87
N ILE A 267 -8.72 -18.77 -2.77
CA ILE A 267 -8.54 -19.90 -1.86
C ILE A 267 -8.91 -19.56 -0.42
N ASP A 268 -9.69 -18.49 -0.20
CA ASP A 268 -10.09 -18.05 1.13
C ASP A 268 -10.91 -19.11 1.89
N ASP A 269 -11.53 -20.04 1.17
CA ASP A 269 -12.22 -21.21 1.71
C ASP A 269 -11.26 -22.29 2.25
N LEU A 270 -10.02 -22.34 1.75
CA LEU A 270 -8.97 -23.27 2.18
C LEU A 270 -8.07 -22.69 3.29
N MET A 271 -8.27 -21.41 3.63
CA MET A 271 -7.45 -20.71 4.63
C MET A 271 -7.79 -20.97 6.10
N PRO A 272 -9.03 -21.27 6.54
CA PRO A 272 -9.33 -21.38 7.97
C PRO A 272 -8.39 -22.32 8.75
N PRO A 273 -8.08 -23.54 8.27
CA PRO A 273 -7.14 -24.44 8.96
C PRO A 273 -5.71 -23.90 9.04
N LEU A 274 -5.33 -23.06 8.07
CA LEU A 274 -4.03 -22.39 8.08
C LEU A 274 -4.01 -21.23 9.07
N LEU A 275 -5.17 -20.66 9.43
CA LEU A 275 -5.23 -19.52 10.33
C LEU A 275 -5.02 -19.90 11.80
N GLU A 276 -5.41 -21.11 12.20
CA GLU A 276 -5.51 -21.56 13.59
C GLU A 276 -4.18 -22.02 14.21
N GLU A 277 -3.20 -22.47 13.42
CA GLU A 277 -2.02 -23.16 13.94
C GLU A 277 -0.69 -22.40 13.74
N GLN A 278 0.19 -22.49 14.74
CA GLN A 278 1.44 -21.71 14.79
C GLN A 278 2.68 -22.50 14.35
N GLN A 279 2.61 -23.83 14.21
CA GLN A 279 3.79 -24.66 13.90
C GLN A 279 4.41 -24.30 12.55
N LEU A 280 3.56 -24.06 11.54
CA LEU A 280 4.01 -23.62 10.23
C LEU A 280 4.66 -22.22 10.27
N ASP A 281 4.18 -21.31 11.11
CA ASP A 281 4.77 -19.96 11.26
C ASP A 281 6.18 -20.02 11.86
N LEU A 282 6.37 -20.90 12.85
CA LEU A 282 7.67 -21.13 13.49
C LEU A 282 8.69 -21.65 12.47
N MET A 283 8.28 -22.62 11.64
CA MET A 283 9.10 -23.16 10.56
C MET A 283 9.49 -22.08 9.53
N LEU A 284 8.56 -21.20 9.18
CA LEU A 284 8.77 -20.12 8.22
C LEU A 284 9.58 -18.94 8.78
N GLY A 285 9.90 -18.95 10.08
CA GLY A 285 10.61 -17.85 10.75
C GLY A 285 9.80 -16.56 10.85
N CYS A 286 8.46 -16.66 10.76
CA CYS A 286 7.54 -15.53 10.80
C CYS A 286 7.43 -14.97 12.22
N ARG A 287 8.06 -13.83 12.49
CA ARG A 287 7.89 -13.07 13.73
C ARG A 287 6.93 -11.90 13.52
N VAL A 288 5.72 -12.17 13.05
CA VAL A 288 4.68 -11.13 12.97
C VAL A 288 4.02 -11.05 14.35
N GLU A 289 4.39 -10.06 15.16
CA GLU A 289 3.75 -9.81 16.46
C GLU A 289 2.27 -9.43 16.29
N GLY A 290 1.45 -9.87 17.23
CA GLY A 290 0.01 -10.07 17.07
C GLY A 290 -0.80 -8.89 16.53
N GLY A 291 -1.81 -9.22 15.72
CA GLY A 291 -2.84 -8.29 15.27
C GLY A 291 -3.77 -8.93 14.25
N GLN A 292 -4.86 -9.55 14.74
CA GLN A 292 -6.02 -10.07 13.99
C GLN A 292 -5.74 -10.47 12.52
N ASP A 293 -5.49 -11.77 12.30
CA ASP A 293 -5.33 -12.45 10.99
C ASP A 293 -6.51 -12.27 10.00
N ALA A 294 -7.53 -11.48 10.37
CA ALA A 294 -8.75 -11.29 9.62
C ALA A 294 -8.66 -10.28 8.45
N TRP A 295 -7.60 -9.45 8.35
CA TRP A 295 -7.66 -8.22 7.52
C TRP A 295 -6.56 -8.07 6.45
N GLN A 296 -6.56 -9.00 5.49
CA GLN A 296 -5.56 -9.14 4.44
C GLN A 296 -5.40 -7.96 3.47
N LEU A 297 -6.38 -7.06 3.31
CA LEU A 297 -6.17 -5.85 2.47
C LEU A 297 -5.10 -4.90 3.02
N ALA A 298 -4.85 -4.93 4.33
CA ALA A 298 -3.79 -4.14 4.96
C ALA A 298 -2.42 -4.82 4.89
N ALA A 299 -2.34 -6.08 4.45
CA ALA A 299 -1.09 -6.85 4.40
C ALA A 299 -0.02 -6.17 3.53
N PHE A 300 -0.43 -5.44 2.50
CA PHE A 300 0.48 -4.77 1.57
C PHE A 300 0.98 -3.42 2.07
N VAL A 301 0.60 -2.99 3.27
CA VAL A 301 1.07 -1.76 3.90
C VAL A 301 2.19 -2.09 4.86
N GLU A 302 3.22 -1.26 4.89
CA GLU A 302 4.32 -1.40 5.84
C GLU A 302 3.78 -1.28 7.29
N PRO A 303 3.96 -2.30 8.17
CA PRO A 303 3.26 -2.37 9.46
C PRO A 303 3.53 -1.17 10.39
N LEU A 304 4.73 -0.58 10.31
CA LEU A 304 5.12 0.55 11.15
C LEU A 304 4.57 1.89 10.64
N ALA A 305 4.25 2.02 9.35
CA ALA A 305 3.79 3.28 8.77
C ALA A 305 2.54 3.88 9.45
N PRO A 306 1.43 3.13 9.68
CA PRO A 306 0.25 3.67 10.35
C PRO A 306 0.52 4.04 11.81
N VAL A 307 1.36 3.29 12.52
CA VAL A 307 1.73 3.57 13.90
C VAL A 307 2.54 4.87 13.98
N GLN A 308 3.58 4.99 13.16
CA GLN A 308 4.41 6.20 13.08
C GLN A 308 3.60 7.44 12.75
N LEU A 309 2.66 7.35 11.80
CA LEU A 309 1.85 8.49 11.39
C LEU A 309 0.85 8.90 12.48
N ARG A 310 0.27 7.94 13.21
CA ARG A 310 -0.57 8.21 14.40
C ARG A 310 0.21 8.84 15.53
N GLU A 311 1.39 8.31 15.84
CA GLU A 311 2.26 8.87 16.87
C GLU A 311 2.69 10.30 16.53
N LEU A 312 3.10 10.54 15.28
CA LEU A 312 3.46 11.87 14.84
C LEU A 312 2.26 12.82 14.91
N HIS A 313 1.08 12.39 14.47
CA HIS A 313 -0.14 13.19 14.58
C HIS A 313 -0.48 13.50 16.04
N ALA A 314 -0.45 12.52 16.95
CA ALA A 314 -0.72 12.71 18.36
C ALA A 314 0.25 13.72 19.00
N ARG A 315 1.56 13.54 18.80
CA ARG A 315 2.59 14.47 19.29
C ARG A 315 2.42 15.87 18.72
N SER A 316 1.94 15.96 17.48
CA SER A 316 1.80 17.24 16.81
C SER A 316 0.66 18.10 17.36
N LEU A 317 -0.37 17.50 17.97
CA LEU A 317 -1.53 18.19 18.52
C LEU A 317 -1.30 18.80 19.91
N GLU A 318 -0.23 18.39 20.60
CA GLU A 318 0.17 18.97 21.88
C GLU A 318 0.84 20.34 21.64
N PRO A 319 0.42 21.40 22.34
CA PRO A 319 1.14 22.68 22.27
C PRO A 319 2.60 22.46 22.68
N GLN A 320 3.55 22.95 21.88
CA GLN A 320 4.93 23.00 22.34
C GLN A 320 4.99 23.95 23.54
N ALA A 321 4.92 23.40 24.75
CA ALA A 321 5.29 24.14 25.94
C ALA A 321 6.71 24.69 25.69
N SER A 322 6.89 26.00 25.88
CA SER A 322 8.19 26.66 25.92
C SER A 322 9.19 25.73 26.61
N ARG A 323 10.15 25.21 25.84
CA ARG A 323 11.10 24.15 26.23
C ARG A 323 11.39 24.20 27.74
N PRO A 324 10.90 23.26 28.56
CA PRO A 324 11.40 23.16 29.91
C PRO A 324 12.89 22.81 29.81
N ALA A 325 13.72 23.57 30.52
CA ALA A 325 15.16 23.35 30.60
C ALA A 325 15.46 21.86 30.84
N LEU A 326 16.36 21.32 30.02
CA LEU A 326 17.07 20.05 30.14
C LEU A 326 16.69 19.20 31.37
N ARG A 327 15.76 18.24 31.21
CA ARG A 327 15.72 17.06 32.08
C ARG A 327 16.82 16.09 31.64
N LEU A 328 18.00 16.27 32.22
CA LEU A 328 19.04 15.23 32.34
C LEU A 328 18.54 14.17 33.33
N ALA A 329 18.07 13.04 32.80
CA ALA A 329 18.09 11.70 33.39
C ALA A 329 17.00 10.84 32.73
N GLY A 330 17.39 10.04 31.74
CA GLY A 330 16.50 9.10 31.07
C GLY A 330 17.30 8.24 30.10
N GLN A 331 17.50 6.99 30.49
CA GLN A 331 18.43 5.99 29.95
C GLN A 331 18.78 6.09 28.43
N PRO A 332 20.07 5.98 28.06
CA PRO A 332 20.57 6.20 26.70
C PRO A 332 20.16 5.13 25.66
N GLY A 333 19.50 4.04 26.07
CA GLY A 333 19.10 2.94 25.17
C GLY A 333 17.84 3.19 24.35
N ALA A 334 16.88 3.99 24.84
CA ALA A 334 15.56 4.14 24.21
C ALA A 334 15.51 5.27 23.16
N LYS A 335 16.35 6.31 23.28
CA LYS A 335 16.41 7.42 22.31
C LYS A 335 17.10 7.03 21.00
N LYS A 336 18.21 6.29 21.06
CA LYS A 336 18.94 5.83 19.85
C LYS A 336 18.12 4.89 18.96
N ARG A 337 17.25 4.03 19.53
CA ARG A 337 16.32 3.19 18.73
C ARG A 337 15.16 3.99 18.14
N ARG A 338 14.72 5.08 18.78
CA ARG A 338 13.55 5.88 18.34
C ARG A 338 13.89 6.89 17.25
N ASP A 339 15.12 7.41 17.18
CA ASP A 339 15.57 8.30 16.11
C ASP A 339 15.86 7.56 14.80
N VAL A 340 16.25 6.27 14.83
CA VAL A 340 16.53 5.48 13.62
C VAL A 340 15.25 5.12 12.84
N HIS A 341 14.11 5.01 13.53
CA HIS A 341 12.80 4.79 12.90
C HIS A 341 12.08 6.10 12.49
N GLN A 342 12.75 7.26 12.55
CA GLN A 342 12.20 8.51 12.02
C GLN A 342 11.99 8.42 10.49
N LEU A 343 10.74 8.07 10.16
CA LEU A 343 9.97 8.52 9.00
C LEU A 343 10.33 7.89 7.64
N GLN A 344 10.21 6.57 7.57
CA GLN A 344 10.19 5.85 6.28
C GLN A 344 9.09 6.38 5.35
N PHE A 345 7.91 6.72 5.88
CA PHE A 345 6.83 7.32 5.09
C PHE A 345 7.25 8.65 4.42
N GLY A 346 7.97 9.51 5.11
CA GLY A 346 8.46 10.78 4.53
C GLY A 346 9.49 10.57 3.46
N LYS A 347 10.47 9.72 3.78
CA LYS A 347 11.54 9.34 2.85
C LYS A 347 10.96 8.70 1.58
N ALA A 348 9.93 7.87 1.71
CA ALA A 348 9.24 7.21 0.59
C ALA A 348 8.62 8.17 -0.43
N TYR A 349 8.26 9.38 -0.01
CA TYR A 349 7.63 10.38 -0.88
C TYR A 349 8.47 11.67 -1.00
N GLY A 350 9.70 11.71 -0.51
CA GLY A 350 10.49 12.96 -0.46
C GLY A 350 9.84 14.09 0.34
N ILE A 351 9.06 13.75 1.38
CA ILE A 351 8.37 14.69 2.26
C ILE A 351 9.14 14.79 3.57
N ASN A 352 9.59 15.99 3.92
CA ASN A 352 10.28 16.24 5.18
C ASN A 352 9.30 16.29 6.38
N GLN A 353 9.83 16.25 7.61
CA GLN A 353 8.99 16.20 8.81
C GLN A 353 8.09 17.43 8.99
N ILE A 354 8.56 18.64 8.64
CA ILE A 354 7.76 19.87 8.72
C ILE A 354 6.54 19.76 7.80
N GLN A 355 6.76 19.28 6.57
CA GLN A 355 5.71 19.08 5.58
C GLN A 355 4.72 17.98 6.00
N GLN A 356 5.18 16.91 6.64
CA GLN A 356 4.28 15.88 7.19
C GLN A 356 3.38 16.41 8.30
N VAL A 357 3.94 17.18 9.23
CA VAL A 357 3.15 17.81 10.29
C VAL A 357 2.15 18.79 9.68
N CYS A 358 2.60 19.62 8.73
CA CYS A 358 1.73 20.54 8.00
C CYS A 358 0.59 19.77 7.29
N LEU A 359 0.89 18.64 6.65
CA LEU A 359 -0.08 17.79 5.97
C LEU A 359 -1.17 17.28 6.93
N LEU A 360 -0.76 16.80 8.11
CA LEU A 360 -1.67 16.24 9.12
C LEU A 360 -2.56 17.28 9.78
N PHE A 361 -2.07 18.51 9.94
CA PHE A 361 -2.88 19.63 10.40
C PHE A 361 -3.85 20.14 9.34
N SER A 362 -3.53 19.95 8.05
CA SER A 362 -4.27 20.52 6.91
C SER A 362 -4.61 22.01 7.12
N PRO A 363 -3.63 22.87 7.48
CA PRO A 363 -3.88 24.20 8.03
C PRO A 363 -4.55 25.16 7.05
N PHE A 364 -4.34 24.97 5.75
CA PHE A 364 -4.76 25.92 4.72
C PHE A 364 -6.19 25.69 4.22
N ALA A 365 -6.75 24.50 4.41
CA ALA A 365 -8.10 24.20 3.94
C ALA A 365 -9.17 25.04 4.68
N ARG A 366 -10.36 25.14 4.08
CA ARG A 366 -11.53 25.84 4.66
C ARG A 366 -11.17 27.26 5.13
N GLN A 367 -10.56 28.04 4.24
CA GLN A 367 -10.13 29.41 4.51
C GLN A 367 -9.14 29.54 5.69
N GLY A 368 -8.35 28.51 5.95
CA GLY A 368 -7.31 28.54 6.97
C GLY A 368 -7.80 28.22 8.39
N LYS A 369 -8.92 27.49 8.53
CA LYS A 369 -9.55 27.23 9.84
C LYS A 369 -8.59 26.64 10.89
N ASN A 370 -7.64 25.82 10.47
CA ASN A 370 -6.68 25.16 11.36
C ASN A 370 -5.30 25.87 11.37
N LEU A 371 -5.14 26.97 10.63
CA LEU A 371 -3.86 27.66 10.46
C LEU A 371 -3.33 28.24 11.77
N GLU A 372 -4.17 28.95 12.51
CA GLU A 372 -3.79 29.54 13.80
C GLU A 372 -3.32 28.48 14.80
N ARG A 373 -4.09 27.39 14.95
CA ARG A 373 -3.72 26.26 15.82
C ARG A 373 -2.40 25.61 15.39
N PHE A 374 -2.20 25.43 14.08
CA PHE A 374 -0.95 24.89 13.56
C PHE A 374 0.26 25.77 13.93
N LEU A 375 0.12 27.09 13.78
CA LEU A 375 1.18 28.04 14.17
C LEU A 375 1.43 28.02 15.68
N GLN A 376 0.39 27.98 16.52
CA GLN A 376 0.53 27.88 17.98
C GLN A 376 1.29 26.63 18.42
N CYS A 377 1.05 25.49 17.75
CA CYS A 377 1.71 24.23 18.11
C CYS A 377 3.15 24.12 17.59
N TRP A 378 3.47 24.64 16.40
CA TRP A 378 4.74 24.33 15.72
C TRP A 378 5.56 25.54 15.24
N HIS A 379 4.95 26.72 15.11
CA HIS A 379 5.57 27.90 14.53
C HIS A 379 5.11 29.18 15.25
N ALA A 380 5.35 29.25 16.56
CA ALA A 380 4.89 30.35 17.41
C ALA A 380 5.39 31.72 16.91
N ASP A 381 6.62 31.79 16.42
CA ASP A 381 7.22 33.03 15.88
C ASP A 381 6.47 33.57 14.64
N MET A 382 5.81 32.68 13.88
CA MET A 382 5.05 33.04 12.69
C MET A 382 3.61 33.46 12.99
N LEU A 383 3.15 33.40 14.25
CA LEU A 383 1.82 33.88 14.63
C LEU A 383 1.62 35.36 14.33
N VAL A 384 2.67 36.17 14.51
CA VAL A 384 2.65 37.61 14.19
C VAL A 384 2.38 37.84 12.68
N ALA A 385 2.82 36.92 11.83
CA ALA A 385 2.62 36.97 10.39
C ALA A 385 1.27 36.37 9.92
N LEU A 386 0.39 35.92 10.83
CA LEU A 386 -0.90 35.30 10.49
C LEU A 386 -1.74 36.14 9.50
N PRO A 387 -1.89 37.47 9.65
CA PRO A 387 -2.62 38.27 8.66
C PRO A 387 -1.96 38.26 7.27
N TYR A 388 -0.63 38.25 7.20
CA TYR A 388 0.12 38.17 5.95
C TYR A 388 0.01 36.79 5.30
N LEU A 389 -0.04 35.72 6.09
CA LEU A 389 -0.27 34.36 5.59
C LEU A 389 -1.66 34.26 4.93
N HIS A 390 -2.71 34.78 5.56
CA HIS A 390 -4.03 34.85 4.96
C HIS A 390 -4.05 35.68 3.67
N ARG A 391 -3.38 36.84 3.65
CA ARG A 391 -3.25 37.67 2.43
C ARG A 391 -2.56 36.90 1.30
N ALA A 392 -1.47 36.21 1.57
CA ALA A 392 -0.74 35.42 0.59
C ALA A 392 -1.61 34.31 -0.04
N LEU A 393 -2.38 33.60 0.80
CA LEU A 393 -3.32 32.55 0.40
C LEU A 393 -4.57 33.08 -0.33
N GLN A 394 -4.92 34.35 -0.14
CA GLN A 394 -5.97 35.05 -0.87
C GLN A 394 -5.49 35.67 -2.19
N GLY A 395 -4.18 35.61 -2.49
CA GLY A 395 -3.63 36.24 -3.69
C GLY A 395 -3.30 37.74 -3.55
N LYS A 396 -3.41 38.30 -2.35
CA LYS A 396 -3.13 39.71 -2.05
C LYS A 396 -1.61 39.95 -1.92
N PRO A 397 -1.15 41.21 -2.12
CA PRO A 397 0.26 41.55 -1.94
C PRO A 397 0.71 41.26 -0.51
N CYS A 398 1.86 40.61 -0.39
CA CYS A 398 2.51 40.18 0.85
C CYS A 398 4.02 40.04 0.61
N PRO A 399 4.86 40.13 1.67
CA PRO A 399 6.30 39.96 1.56
C PRO A 399 6.70 38.59 1.01
N ASP A 400 7.76 38.53 0.21
CA ASP A 400 8.21 37.27 -0.41
C ASP A 400 8.68 36.23 0.62
N ALA A 401 9.21 36.68 1.76
CA ALA A 401 9.56 35.80 2.88
C ALA A 401 8.36 34.95 3.36
N VAL A 402 7.15 35.54 3.39
CA VAL A 402 5.92 34.84 3.79
C VAL A 402 5.50 33.81 2.75
N LYS A 403 5.65 34.14 1.45
CA LYS A 403 5.36 33.21 0.35
C LYS A 403 6.33 32.03 0.37
N ASN A 404 7.62 32.29 0.52
CA ASN A 404 8.67 31.27 0.59
C ASN A 404 8.46 30.35 1.79
N TRP A 405 8.09 30.93 2.94
CA TRP A 405 7.75 30.14 4.12
C TRP A 405 6.56 29.19 3.88
N LEU A 406 5.48 29.67 3.25
CA LEU A 406 4.32 28.84 2.90
C LEU A 406 4.71 27.66 2.01
N VAL A 407 5.51 27.91 0.97
CA VAL A 407 5.96 26.88 0.03
C VAL A 407 6.87 25.86 0.73
N ASN A 408 7.83 26.33 1.54
CA ASN A 408 8.77 25.44 2.23
C ASN A 408 8.08 24.56 3.29
N THR A 409 7.17 25.14 4.07
CA THR A 409 6.45 24.47 5.16
C THR A 409 5.41 23.48 4.65
N SER A 410 4.66 23.83 3.59
CA SER A 410 3.65 22.93 3.01
C SER A 410 4.23 21.92 2.02
N GLY A 411 5.32 22.30 1.36
CA GLY A 411 5.87 21.55 0.24
C GLY A 411 5.12 21.74 -1.08
N LEU A 412 4.06 22.55 -1.12
CA LEU A 412 3.25 22.84 -2.31
C LEU A 412 3.54 24.23 -2.87
N PRO A 413 3.45 24.43 -4.20
CA PRO A 413 3.53 25.76 -4.80
C PRO A 413 2.36 26.65 -4.35
N LEU A 414 2.60 27.95 -4.27
CA LEU A 414 1.62 28.92 -3.75
C LEU A 414 0.29 28.91 -4.51
N GLY A 415 0.31 28.66 -5.82
CA GLY A 415 -0.92 28.53 -6.62
C GLY A 415 -1.83 27.40 -6.14
N GLN A 416 -1.25 26.25 -5.79
CA GLN A 416 -1.99 25.10 -5.25
C GLN A 416 -2.53 25.39 -3.84
N LEU A 417 -1.75 26.05 -2.99
CA LEU A 417 -2.21 26.47 -1.66
C LEU A 417 -3.40 27.44 -1.74
N ARG A 418 -3.40 28.36 -2.70
CA ARG A 418 -4.52 29.27 -2.95
C ARG A 418 -5.79 28.51 -3.38
N LEU A 419 -5.65 27.50 -4.23
CA LEU A 419 -6.77 26.63 -4.63
C LEU A 419 -7.36 25.88 -3.42
N ILE A 420 -6.50 25.31 -2.57
CA ILE A 420 -6.91 24.63 -1.32
C ILE A 420 -7.62 25.62 -0.38
N TYR A 421 -7.05 26.81 -0.21
CA TYR A 421 -7.58 27.84 0.69
C TYR A 421 -8.95 28.36 0.26
N GLY A 422 -9.09 28.67 -1.04
CA GLY A 422 -10.34 29.15 -1.63
C GLY A 422 -11.40 28.06 -1.82
N GLY A 423 -11.04 26.78 -1.69
CA GLY A 423 -11.95 25.67 -1.96
C GLY A 423 -12.35 25.56 -3.44
N GLY A 424 -11.56 26.13 -4.34
CA GLY A 424 -11.87 26.31 -5.76
C GLY A 424 -11.71 25.05 -6.63
N LEU A 425 -11.79 23.85 -6.04
CA LEU A 425 -11.70 22.62 -6.83
C LEU A 425 -13.00 22.34 -7.59
N PRO A 426 -12.92 21.83 -8.82
CA PRO A 426 -14.08 21.29 -9.52
C PRO A 426 -14.82 20.27 -8.66
N LEU A 427 -16.16 20.32 -8.66
CA LEU A 427 -17.00 19.48 -7.81
C LEU A 427 -16.74 17.97 -8.01
N ALA A 428 -16.44 17.55 -9.24
CA ALA A 428 -16.08 16.16 -9.55
C ALA A 428 -14.79 15.73 -8.83
N CYS A 429 -13.74 16.53 -8.92
CA CYS A 429 -12.48 16.31 -8.22
C CYS A 429 -12.67 16.28 -6.70
N TRP A 430 -13.45 17.22 -6.16
CA TRP A 430 -13.75 17.26 -4.73
C TRP A 430 -14.50 16.00 -4.26
N ARG A 431 -15.50 15.54 -5.02
CA ARG A 431 -16.25 14.31 -4.71
C ARG A 431 -15.35 13.07 -4.75
N LEU A 432 -14.46 12.97 -5.72
CA LEU A 432 -13.49 11.89 -5.83
C LEU A 432 -12.51 11.90 -4.63
N MET A 433 -11.87 13.04 -4.36
CA MET A 433 -10.93 13.16 -3.23
C MET A 433 -11.62 12.84 -1.89
N SER A 434 -12.82 13.37 -1.69
CA SER A 434 -13.65 13.07 -0.51
C SER A 434 -14.03 11.59 -0.41
N HIS A 435 -14.31 10.92 -1.53
CA HIS A 435 -14.58 9.49 -1.54
C HIS A 435 -13.36 8.68 -1.09
N LEU A 436 -12.18 9.04 -1.61
CA LEU A 436 -10.93 8.35 -1.33
C LEU A 436 -10.49 8.54 0.13
N ALA A 437 -10.58 9.75 0.68
CA ALA A 437 -10.15 10.04 2.06
C ALA A 437 -11.10 9.50 3.14
N ARG A 438 -12.27 8.95 2.77
CA ARG A 438 -13.21 8.34 3.73
C ARG A 438 -12.93 6.87 4.01
N ARG A 439 -11.76 6.38 3.64
CA ARG A 439 -11.40 4.97 3.69
C ARG A 439 -10.09 4.76 4.41
N ASP A 440 -10.05 3.75 5.29
CA ASP A 440 -8.81 3.28 5.91
C ASP A 440 -8.05 2.31 4.99
N VAL A 441 -6.93 1.78 5.48
CA VAL A 441 -6.11 0.75 4.82
C VAL A 441 -6.88 -0.55 4.50
N GLN A 442 -8.05 -0.77 5.11
CA GLN A 442 -8.92 -1.92 4.83
C GLN A 442 -10.17 -1.54 4.00
N LEU A 443 -10.19 -0.31 3.45
CA LEU A 443 -11.29 0.30 2.73
C LEU A 443 -12.61 0.39 3.53
N ARG A 444 -12.55 0.35 4.86
CA ARG A 444 -13.72 0.62 5.72
C ARG A 444 -14.03 2.10 5.73
N LEU A 445 -15.30 2.44 5.94
CA LEU A 445 -15.68 3.83 6.11
C LEU A 445 -15.09 4.37 7.41
N LEU A 446 -14.31 5.44 7.30
CA LEU A 446 -13.92 6.23 8.46
C LEU A 446 -15.15 6.98 8.99
N PRO A 447 -15.30 7.08 10.33
CA PRO A 447 -16.37 7.87 10.94
C PRO A 447 -16.28 9.30 10.40
N ARG A 448 -17.45 9.89 10.12
CA ARG A 448 -17.48 11.32 9.79
C ARG A 448 -16.96 12.06 11.02
N ARG A 449 -15.80 12.72 10.91
CA ARG A 449 -15.47 13.79 11.85
C ARG A 449 -16.64 14.77 11.76
N LEU A 450 -17.43 14.87 12.82
CA LEU A 450 -18.46 15.88 12.94
C LEU A 450 -17.74 17.22 12.85
N ALA A 451 -17.70 17.79 11.64
CA ALA A 451 -17.38 19.18 11.48
C ALA A 451 -18.42 19.91 12.34
N GLY A 452 -17.99 20.53 13.44
CA GLY A 452 -18.86 21.30 14.31
C GLY A 452 -19.58 22.35 13.48
N ARG A 453 -20.79 22.03 13.01
CA ARG A 453 -21.79 22.99 12.57
C ARG A 453 -22.36 23.60 13.84
N ARG A 454 -21.61 24.49 14.49
CA ARG A 454 -22.27 25.60 15.16
C ARG A 454 -22.65 26.58 14.05
N ARG A 455 -23.84 26.37 13.46
CA ARG A 455 -24.55 27.48 12.82
C ARG A 455 -24.86 28.44 13.96
N GLY A 456 -24.17 29.57 14.00
CA GLY A 456 -24.62 30.70 14.79
C GLY A 456 -25.92 31.18 14.17
N HIS A 457 -27.05 30.83 14.80
CA HIS A 457 -28.24 31.67 14.70
C HIS A 457 -28.02 32.83 15.68
N ALA A 458 -27.43 33.91 15.18
CA ALA A 458 -27.69 35.23 15.73
C ALA A 458 -28.91 35.75 14.97
N GLY A 459 -30.09 35.65 15.58
CA GLY A 459 -31.21 36.55 15.29
C GLY A 459 -31.15 37.67 16.34
N PRO A 460 -31.23 38.94 15.96
CA PRO A 460 -31.37 40.03 16.93
C PRO A 460 -32.80 40.05 17.52
N PRO A 461 -32.99 40.64 18.71
CA PRO A 461 -34.33 40.91 19.25
C PRO A 461 -35.11 41.92 18.39
#